data_AF-A0AA97H1J7-F1
#
_entry.id   AF-A0AA97H1J7-F1
#
_cell.length_a   1.000
_cell.length_b   1.000
_cell.length_c   1.000
_cell.angle_alpha   90.00
_cell.angle_beta   90.00
_cell.angle_gamma   90.00
#
_symmetry.space_group_name_H-M   'P 1'
#
loop_
_entity.id
_entity.type
_entity.pdbx_description
1 polymer ?
#
loop_
_entity_poly.entity_id
_entity_poly.type
_entity_poly.pdbx_seq_one_letter_code
_entity_poly.pdbx_strand_id
1 'polypeptide(L)' 'MTKEEIGKTAVGNTQLIYYVYGTDGSFGVAISEIKTESASGTVSGNRDRAVNLAQTLLRNTVFPENLSEVLEDYSFPD' A
#
# COMPACT_ATOMS: atom_id res chain seq x y z
N MET A 1 1.33 -27.27 1.25
CA MET A 1 0.46 -26.95 2.40
C MET A 1 -0.50 -25.85 1.95
N THR A 2 -1.80 -26.12 1.97
CA THR A 2 -2.84 -25.13 1.63
C THR A 2 -3.17 -24.33 2.87
N LYS A 3 -3.19 -22.99 2.76
CA LYS A 3 -3.62 -22.09 3.85
C LYS A 3 -5.08 -21.73 3.61
N GLU A 4 -5.92 -21.89 4.63
CA GLU A 4 -7.31 -21.44 4.64
C GLU A 4 -7.37 -20.09 5.35
N GLU A 5 -7.91 -19.07 4.69
CA GLU A 5 -8.15 -17.76 5.30
C GLU A 5 -9.37 -17.84 6.22
N ILE A 6 -9.19 -17.46 7.48
CA ILE A 6 -10.25 -17.48 8.51
C ILE A 6 -10.87 -16.10 8.67
N GLY A 7 -10.10 -15.04 8.42
CA GLY A 7 -10.61 -13.68 8.50
C GLY A 7 -9.55 -12.60 8.33
N LYS A 8 -10.03 -11.36 8.26
CA LYS A 8 -9.22 -10.16 8.12
C LYS A 8 -9.67 -9.09 9.12
N THR A 9 -8.73 -8.31 9.63
CA THR A 9 -9.02 -7.12 10.43
C THR A 9 -8.03 -6.00 10.12
N ALA A 10 -8.41 -4.76 10.38
CA ALA A 10 -7.54 -3.60 10.26
C ALA A 10 -7.17 -3.07 11.65
N VAL A 11 -5.88 -2.84 11.88
CA VAL A 11 -5.34 -2.21 13.08
C VAL A 11 -4.43 -1.06 12.66
N GLY A 12 -4.91 0.17 12.79
CA GLY A 12 -4.21 1.34 12.26
C GLY A 12 -4.04 1.25 10.74
N ASN A 13 -2.80 1.43 10.26
CA ASN A 13 -2.42 1.33 8.85
C ASN A 13 -1.97 -0.10 8.45
N THR A 14 -2.38 -1.12 9.20
CA THR A 14 -2.01 -2.51 8.92
C THR A 14 -3.27 -3.37 8.80
N GLN A 15 -3.39 -4.08 7.69
CA GLN A 15 -4.34 -5.17 7.54
C GLN A 15 -3.70 -6.48 7.99
N LEU A 16 -4.36 -7.17 8.91
CA LEU A 16 -3.97 -8.51 9.36
C LEU A 16 -4.88 -9.54 8.71
N ILE A 17 -4.30 -10.61 8.19
CA ILE A 17 -5.01 -11.76 7.63
C ILE A 17 -4.62 -13.00 8.43
N TYR A 18 -5.63 -13.72 8.91
CA TYR A 18 -5.47 -14.90 9.74
C TYR A 18 -5.74 -16.16 8.93
N TYR A 19 -4.88 -17.15 9.10
CA TYR A 19 -4.97 -18.42 8.40
C TYR A 19 -4.86 -19.59 9.35
N VAL A 20 -5.54 -20.67 9.00
CA VAL A 20 -5.26 -22.01 9.52
C VAL A 20 -4.64 -22.82 8.38
N TYR A 21 -3.64 -23.62 8.71
CA TYR A 21 -3.05 -24.58 7.79
C TYR A 21 -2.79 -25.88 8.52
N GLY A 22 -2.80 -27.00 7.79
CA GLY A 22 -2.56 -28.28 8.41
C GLY A 22 -2.34 -29.39 7.39
N THR A 23 -1.78 -30.49 7.87
CA THR A 23 -1.61 -31.74 7.13
C THR A 23 -1.55 -32.87 8.15
N ASP A 24 -2.21 -33.99 7.85
CA ASP A 24 -2.17 -35.24 8.63
C ASP A 24 -2.45 -35.06 10.13
N GLY A 25 -3.58 -34.41 10.45
CA GLY A 25 -4.04 -34.26 11.83
C GLY A 25 -3.27 -33.24 12.67
N SER A 26 -2.28 -32.56 12.09
CA SER A 26 -1.59 -31.42 12.70
C SER A 26 -2.05 -30.10 12.09
N PHE A 27 -2.33 -29.12 12.94
CA PHE A 27 -2.80 -27.79 12.54
C PHE A 27 -1.89 -26.70 13.10
N GLY A 28 -1.70 -25.65 12.31
CA GLY A 28 -0.99 -24.44 12.67
C GLY A 28 -1.82 -23.20 12.34
N VAL A 29 -1.49 -22.11 13.02
CA VAL A 29 -2.07 -20.79 12.76
C VAL A 29 -0.98 -19.89 12.16
N ALA A 30 -1.35 -19.10 11.15
CA ALA A 30 -0.48 -18.08 10.59
C ALA A 30 -1.19 -16.73 10.57
N ILE A 31 -0.42 -15.67 10.72
CA ILE A 31 -0.86 -14.29 10.56
C ILE A 31 0.03 -13.67 9.50
N SER A 32 -0.56 -13.05 8.48
CA SER A 32 0.16 -12.20 7.54
C SER A 32 -0.28 -10.76 7.73
N GLU A 33 0.69 -9.85 7.69
CA GLU A 33 0.44 -8.41 7.71
C GLU A 33 0.60 -7.81 6.31
N ILE A 34 -0.29 -6.90 5.97
CA ILE A 34 -0.19 -6.02 4.81
C ILE A 34 -0.20 -4.60 5.37
N LYS A 35 0.92 -3.90 5.29
CA LYS A 35 0.96 -2.47 5.61
C LYS A 35 0.21 -1.70 4.53
N THR A 36 -0.90 -1.10 4.89
CA THR A 36 -1.66 -0.17 4.05
C THR A 36 -1.18 1.24 4.38
N GLU A 37 0.00 1.59 3.88
CA GLU A 37 0.51 2.95 3.98
C GLU A 37 -0.18 3.83 2.94
N SER A 38 -0.59 5.03 3.36
CA SER A 38 -1.23 6.01 2.51
C SER A 38 -0.59 7.36 2.72
N ALA A 39 -0.21 8.02 1.64
CA ALA A 39 0.22 9.40 1.63
C ALA A 39 -0.64 10.18 0.64
N SER A 40 -0.88 11.45 0.96
CA SER A 40 -1.62 12.37 0.10
C SER A 40 -0.94 13.72 0.10
N GLY A 41 -1.02 14.42 -1.02
CA GLY A 41 -0.59 15.80 -1.11
C GLY A 41 -1.35 16.53 -2.20
N THR A 42 -1.06 17.82 -2.35
CA THR A 42 -1.75 18.68 -3.30
C THR A 42 -0.80 19.10 -4.42
N VAL A 43 -1.34 19.20 -5.63
CA VAL A 43 -0.59 19.64 -6.82
C VAL A 43 -1.18 20.96 -7.27
N SER A 44 -0.32 21.96 -7.41
CA SER A 44 -0.69 23.28 -7.93
C SER A 44 -0.97 23.22 -9.43
N GLY A 45 -2.10 23.77 -9.87
CA GLY A 45 -2.47 23.86 -11.29
C GLY A 45 -3.83 23.23 -11.60
N ASN A 46 -3.93 22.54 -12.74
CA ASN A 46 -5.17 21.93 -13.21
C ASN A 46 -5.21 20.41 -12.96
N ARG A 47 -6.38 19.81 -13.20
CA ARG A 47 -6.60 18.37 -13.07
C ARG A 47 -5.61 17.54 -13.90
N ASP A 48 -5.27 18.00 -15.10
CA ASP A 48 -4.39 17.25 -16.02
C ASP A 48 -2.98 17.08 -15.45
N ARG A 49 -2.45 18.11 -14.77
CA ARG A 49 -1.17 18.00 -14.04
C ARG A 49 -1.24 16.95 -12.94
N ALA A 50 -2.29 16.96 -12.13
CA ALA A 50 -2.46 15.96 -11.07
C ALA A 50 -2.57 14.53 -11.64
N VAL A 51 -3.26 14.35 -12.77
CA VAL A 51 -3.34 13.06 -13.46
C VAL A 51 -1.99 12.62 -14.01
N ASN A 52 -1.25 13.52 -14.67
CA ASN A 52 0.08 13.22 -15.22
C ASN A 52 1.09 12.85 -14.12
N LEU A 53 1.04 13.53 -12.98
CA LEU A 53 1.85 13.16 -11.82
C LEU A 53 1.45 11.78 -11.30
N ALA A 54 0.16 11.51 -11.08
CA ALA A 54 -0.32 10.21 -10.61
C ALA A 54 0.11 9.06 -11.54
N GLN A 55 0.05 9.25 -12.86
CA GLN A 55 0.54 8.27 -13.83
C GLN A 55 2.06 8.06 -13.73
N THR A 56 2.82 9.12 -13.45
CA THR A 56 4.27 9.05 -13.25
C THR A 56 4.63 8.31 -11.97
N LEU A 57 3.94 8.60 -10.86
CA LEU A 57 4.09 7.87 -9.60
C LEU A 57 3.81 6.38 -9.78
N LEU A 58 2.73 6.04 -10.51
CA LEU A 58 2.37 4.66 -10.84
C LEU A 58 3.46 3.95 -11.65
N ARG A 59 3.94 4.58 -12.73
CA ARG A 59 4.97 4.01 -13.61
C ARG A 59 6.28 3.75 -12.87
N ASN A 60 6.61 4.61 -11.91
CA ASN A 60 7.85 4.51 -11.13
C ASN A 60 7.70 3.74 -9.81
N THR A 61 6.52 3.17 -9.51
CA THR A 61 6.26 2.44 -8.26
C THR A 61 6.68 3.23 -7.01
N VAL A 62 6.28 4.51 -6.95
CA VAL A 62 6.63 5.39 -5.82
C VAL A 62 5.92 4.91 -4.55
N PHE A 63 6.68 4.70 -3.48
CA PHE A 63 6.15 4.35 -2.16
C PHE A 63 5.56 5.59 -1.47
N PRO A 64 4.56 5.42 -0.58
CA PRO A 64 3.92 6.53 0.13
C PRO A 64 4.90 7.44 0.87
N GLU A 65 5.97 6.90 1.44
CA GLU A 65 7.00 7.65 2.19
C GLU A 65 7.80 8.64 1.31
N ASN A 66 7.89 8.38 0.00
CA ASN A 66 8.57 9.24 -0.96
C ASN A 66 7.66 10.30 -1.59
N LEU A 67 6.35 10.28 -1.31
CA LEU A 67 5.41 11.17 -1.98
C LEU A 67 5.72 12.66 -1.72
N SER A 68 6.14 13.01 -0.52
CA SER A 68 6.47 14.41 -0.17
C SER A 68 7.66 14.93 -0.98
N GLU A 69 8.73 14.15 -1.11
CA GLU A 69 9.92 14.50 -1.89
C GLU A 69 9.55 14.72 -3.37
N VAL A 70 8.76 13.80 -3.95
CA VAL A 70 8.33 13.93 -5.35
C VAL A 70 7.44 15.15 -5.56
N LEU A 71 6.59 15.49 -4.59
CA LEU A 71 5.73 16.68 -4.68
C LEU A 71 6.53 17.98 -4.58
N GLU A 72 7.58 18.00 -3.76
CA GLU A 72 8.50 19.14 -3.67
C GLU A 72 9.19 19.35 -5.02
N ASP A 73 9.81 18.32 -5.60
CA ASP A 73 10.45 18.39 -6.91
C ASP A 73 9.48 18.80 -8.02
N TYR A 74 8.25 18.28 -7.99
CA TYR A 74 7.24 18.59 -9.01
C TYR A 74 6.72 20.04 -8.92
N SER A 75 6.83 20.68 -7.75
CA SER A 75 6.35 22.04 -7.51
C SER A 75 7.32 23.12 -7.96
N PHE A 76 8.59 22.79 -8.19
CA PHE A 76 9.60 23.69 -8.73
C PHE A 76 9.78 23.43 -10.23
N PRO A 77 9.17 24.23 -11.12
CA PRO A 77 9.57 24.20 -12.52
C PRO A 77 11.00 24.73 -12.66
N ASP A 78 11.82 24.05 -13.45
CA ASP A 78 13.11 24.56 -13.97
C ASP A 78 12.96 25.95 -14.63
#